data_AF-A0A3D0CWI1-F1
#
_entry.id   AF-A0A3D0CWI1-F1
#
_cell.length_a   1.000
_cell.length_b   1.000
_cell.length_c   1.000
_cell.angle_alpha   90.00
_cell.angle_beta   90.00
_cell.angle_gamma   90.00
#
_symmetry.space_group_name_H-M   'P 1'
#
loop_
_entity.id
_entity.type
_entity.pdbx_description
1 polymer ?
#
loop_
_entity_poly.entity_id
_entity_poly.type
_entity_poly.pdbx_seq_one_letter_code
_entity_poly.pdbx_strand_id
1 'polypeptide(L)'
;MNVIWGAILVLFTLMLGWLAQVINAFLPALAARLGLNEPESEVDATFFVDTRGEAIWDAMIVWTLPAAGILLLVNSPLWPYFGLVGGGMYLYFAGRGIVVRLVMQRRGIRIGQPGTLKLAYGFLTLYGLIGVVTIAMAAAALSAR
;
A
#
# COMPACT_ATOMS: atom_id res chain seq x y z
N MET A 1 -22.57 -6.49 2.57
CA MET A 1 -21.19 -6.60 3.10
C MET A 1 -20.16 -6.63 1.98
N ASN A 2 -20.27 -7.58 1.04
CA ASN A 2 -19.30 -7.76 -0.07
C ASN A 2 -19.13 -6.53 -0.96
N VAL A 3 -20.22 -5.88 -1.38
CA VAL A 3 -20.15 -4.69 -2.25
C VAL A 3 -19.46 -3.51 -1.56
N ILE A 4 -19.79 -3.26 -0.29
CA ILE A 4 -19.20 -2.15 0.49
C ILE A 4 -17.70 -2.38 0.68
N TRP A 5 -17.30 -3.59 1.08
CA TRP A 5 -15.88 -3.90 1.26
C TRP A 5 -15.13 -3.88 -0.09
N GLY A 6 -15.74 -4.38 -1.16
CA GLY A 6 -15.17 -4.30 -2.50
C GLY A 6 -14.92 -2.86 -2.94
N ALA A 7 -15.85 -1.95 -2.67
CA ALA A 7 -15.69 -0.52 -2.94
C ALA A 7 -14.58 0.11 -2.09
N ILE A 8 -14.46 -0.25 -0.81
CA ILE A 8 -13.36 0.19 0.07
C ILE A 8 -12.02 -0.28 -0.50
N LEU A 9 -11.90 -1.55 -0.90
CA LEU A 9 -10.68 -2.08 -1.49
C LEU A 9 -10.31 -1.32 -2.76
N VAL A 10 -11.26 -1.10 -3.68
CA VAL A 10 -10.96 -0.34 -4.90
C VAL A 10 -10.56 1.11 -4.57
N LEU A 11 -11.32 1.82 -3.74
CA LEU A 11 -11.04 3.22 -3.44
C LEU A 11 -9.67 3.40 -2.75
N PHE A 12 -9.40 2.64 -1.69
CA PHE A 12 -8.22 2.85 -0.88
C PHE A 12 -6.98 2.12 -1.40
N THR A 13 -7.14 0.95 -2.00
CA THR A 13 -5.98 0.14 -2.43
C THR A 13 -5.65 0.33 -3.91
N LEU A 14 -6.64 0.52 -4.80
CA LEU A 14 -6.38 0.79 -6.22
C LEU A 14 -5.97 2.25 -6.41
N MET A 15 -6.82 3.20 -6.02
CA MET A 15 -6.62 4.61 -6.35
C MET A 15 -5.51 5.25 -5.51
N LEU A 16 -5.53 5.02 -4.20
CA LEU A 16 -4.59 5.67 -3.29
C LEU A 16 -3.32 4.86 -3.03
N GLY A 17 -3.37 3.54 -3.18
CA GLY A 17 -2.23 2.64 -2.97
C GLY A 17 -1.48 2.33 -4.26
N TRP A 18 -1.99 1.38 -5.04
CA TRP A 18 -1.28 0.83 -6.18
C TRP A 18 -1.04 1.85 -7.30
N LEU A 19 -2.03 2.65 -7.70
CA LEU A 19 -1.82 3.71 -8.70
C LEU A 19 -0.79 4.75 -8.24
N ALA A 20 -0.76 5.07 -6.95
CA ALA A 20 0.26 5.96 -6.40
C ALA A 20 1.66 5.35 -6.55
N GLN A 21 1.82 4.05 -6.31
CA GLN A 21 3.09 3.35 -6.50
C GLN A 21 3.49 3.23 -7.97
N VAL A 22 2.53 3.00 -8.88
CA VAL A 22 2.78 3.01 -10.34
C VAL A 22 3.27 4.39 -10.78
N ILE A 23 2.57 5.46 -10.38
CA ILE A 23 2.98 6.83 -10.70
C ILE A 23 4.36 7.12 -10.10
N ASN A 24 4.61 6.74 -8.86
CA ASN A 24 5.92 6.91 -8.24
C ASN A 24 6.99 6.16 -9.04
N ALA A 25 6.81 4.86 -9.30
CA ALA A 25 7.77 4.03 -10.02
C ALA A 25 8.18 4.61 -11.38
N PHE A 26 7.22 5.01 -12.22
CA PHE A 26 7.49 5.44 -13.60
C PHE A 26 7.68 6.95 -13.76
N LEU A 27 7.06 7.76 -12.89
CA LEU A 27 7.02 9.22 -12.99
C LEU A 27 7.31 9.89 -11.62
N PRO A 28 8.51 9.70 -11.04
CA PRO A 28 8.84 10.19 -9.69
C PRO A 28 8.65 11.70 -9.52
N ALA A 29 8.98 12.49 -10.54
CA ALA A 29 8.77 13.94 -10.50
C ALA A 29 7.29 14.32 -10.43
N LEU A 30 6.41 13.55 -11.07
CA LEU A 30 4.97 13.73 -10.96
C LEU A 30 4.47 13.28 -9.58
N ALA A 31 4.96 12.14 -9.08
CA ALA A 31 4.61 11.65 -7.75
C ALA A 31 4.96 12.67 -6.64
N ALA A 32 6.13 13.30 -6.72
CA ALA A 32 6.51 14.36 -5.79
C ALA A 32 5.58 15.58 -5.88
N ARG A 33 5.21 16.01 -7.09
CA ARG A 33 4.25 17.13 -7.30
C ARG A 33 2.85 16.82 -6.77
N LEU A 34 2.43 15.56 -6.84
CA LEU A 34 1.14 15.09 -6.34
C LEU A 34 1.16 14.77 -4.84
N GLY A 35 2.30 14.91 -4.16
CA GLY A 35 2.45 14.57 -2.74
C GLY A 35 2.40 13.06 -2.45
N LEU A 36 2.61 12.22 -3.46
CA LEU A 36 2.64 10.75 -3.35
C LEU A 36 4.00 10.24 -2.88
N ASN A 37 5.05 11.05 -3.03
CA ASN A 37 6.38 10.79 -2.53
C ASN A 37 7.05 12.11 -2.11
N GLU A 38 8.05 12.04 -1.26
CA GLU A 38 8.86 13.20 -0.91
C GLU A 38 9.71 13.65 -2.13
N PRO A 39 9.90 14.96 -2.34
CA PRO A 39 10.85 15.44 -3.33
C PRO A 39 12.28 14.96 -3.00
N GLU A 40 13.05 14.58 -4.02
CA GLU A 40 14.44 14.12 -3.86
C GLU A 40 15.31 15.12 -3.11
N SER A 41 15.10 16.43 -3.34
CA SER A 41 15.81 17.52 -2.65
C SER A 41 15.51 17.64 -1.16
N GLU A 42 14.45 16.97 -0.67
CA GLU A 42 13.98 17.07 0.71
C GLU A 42 14.32 15.85 1.55
N VAL A 43 15.01 14.87 0.98
CA VAL A 43 15.35 13.61 1.63
C VAL A 43 16.81 13.25 1.46
N ASP A 44 17.28 12.32 2.28
CA ASP A 44 18.58 11.69 2.09
C ASP A 44 18.58 10.80 0.83
N ALA A 45 19.69 10.80 0.09
CA ALA A 45 19.83 9.99 -1.12
C ALA A 45 19.59 8.48 -0.86
N THR A 46 19.97 7.99 0.32
CA THR A 46 19.74 6.60 0.74
C THR A 46 18.25 6.29 0.84
N PHE A 47 17.49 7.19 1.47
CA PHE A 47 16.03 7.04 1.57
C PHE A 47 15.36 7.18 0.21
N PHE A 48 15.84 8.11 -0.62
CA PHE A 48 15.32 8.25 -1.98
C PHE A 48 15.49 6.95 -2.77
N VAL A 49 16.69 6.38 -2.83
CA VAL A 49 16.93 5.13 -3.57
C VAL A 49 16.10 3.97 -3.00
N ASP A 50 15.97 3.86 -1.68
CA ASP A 50 15.12 2.84 -1.04
C ASP A 50 13.65 2.96 -1.46
N THR A 51 13.08 4.17 -1.38
CA THR A 51 11.69 4.44 -1.76
C THR A 51 11.42 4.27 -3.25
N ARG A 52 12.43 4.52 -4.11
CA ARG A 52 12.37 4.19 -5.54
C ARG A 52 12.28 2.69 -5.77
N GLY A 53 13.12 1.92 -5.08
CA GLY A 53 13.08 0.45 -5.14
C GLY A 53 11.75 -0.11 -4.63
N GLU A 54 11.27 0.41 -3.49
CA GLU A 54 9.96 0.09 -2.91
C GLU A 54 8.83 0.35 -3.91
N ALA A 55 8.77 1.54 -4.53
CA ALA A 55 7.72 1.88 -5.48
C ALA A 55 7.67 0.95 -6.71
N ILE A 56 8.83 0.60 -7.27
CA ILE A 56 8.93 -0.32 -8.41
C ILE A 56 8.42 -1.70 -8.00
N TRP A 57 8.90 -2.20 -6.85
CA TRP A 57 8.48 -3.50 -6.34
C TRP A 57 6.97 -3.53 -6.07
N ASP A 58 6.45 -2.52 -5.39
CA ASP A 58 5.04 -2.46 -5.02
C ASP A 58 4.15 -2.37 -6.27
N ALA A 59 4.53 -1.58 -7.27
CA ALA A 59 3.82 -1.52 -8.55
C ALA A 59 3.66 -2.90 -9.20
N MET A 60 4.60 -3.83 -8.98
CA MET A 60 4.53 -5.20 -9.51
C MET A 60 3.66 -6.14 -8.69
N ILE A 61 3.56 -5.96 -7.36
CA ILE A 61 3.00 -6.99 -6.47
C ILE A 61 1.72 -6.57 -5.73
N VAL A 62 1.53 -5.28 -5.44
CA VAL A 62 0.41 -4.84 -4.59
C VAL A 62 -0.90 -4.70 -5.38
N TRP A 63 -0.93 -4.86 -6.70
CA TRP A 63 -2.18 -4.86 -7.48
C TRP A 63 -3.16 -6.00 -7.10
N THR A 64 -2.66 -7.02 -6.40
CA THR A 64 -3.44 -8.21 -6.00
C THR A 64 -4.60 -7.88 -5.06
N LEU A 65 -4.46 -6.90 -4.16
CA LEU A 65 -5.55 -6.48 -3.27
C LEU A 65 -6.63 -5.64 -3.98
N PRO A 66 -6.28 -4.68 -4.86
CA PRO A 66 -7.22 -4.08 -5.81
C PRO A 66 -8.00 -5.11 -6.63
N ALA A 67 -7.31 -6.12 -7.17
CA ALA A 67 -7.94 -7.20 -7.92
C ALA A 67 -8.93 -7.98 -7.04
N ALA A 68 -8.59 -8.25 -5.78
CA ALA A 68 -9.53 -8.84 -4.82
C ALA A 68 -10.79 -7.98 -4.64
N GLY A 69 -10.64 -6.65 -4.56
CA GLY A 69 -11.75 -5.71 -4.49
C GLY A 69 -12.67 -5.77 -5.71
N ILE A 70 -12.11 -5.75 -6.91
CA ILE A 70 -12.86 -5.86 -8.17
C ILE A 70 -13.59 -7.21 -8.23
N LEU A 71 -12.91 -8.31 -7.92
CA LEU A 71 -13.49 -9.65 -7.89
C LEU A 71 -14.63 -9.76 -6.87
N LEU A 72 -14.50 -9.09 -5.72
CA LEU A 72 -15.54 -9.03 -4.69
C LEU A 72 -16.77 -8.24 -5.17
N LEU A 73 -16.57 -7.14 -5.91
CA LEU A 73 -17.67 -6.34 -6.49
C LEU A 73 -18.48 -7.12 -7.52
N VAL A 74 -17.83 -7.96 -8.32
CA VAL A 74 -18.51 -8.82 -9.32
C VAL A 74 -18.93 -10.19 -8.74
N ASN A 75 -18.84 -10.35 -7.42
CA ASN A 75 -19.19 -11.59 -6.71
C ASN A 75 -18.48 -12.85 -7.25
N SER A 76 -17.23 -12.71 -7.71
CA SER A 76 -16.43 -13.82 -8.24
C SER A 76 -15.96 -14.74 -7.12
N PRO A 77 -16.07 -16.07 -7.26
CA PRO A 77 -15.62 -17.02 -6.24
C PRO A 77 -14.10 -17.02 -6.03
N LEU A 78 -13.34 -16.32 -6.87
CA LEU A 78 -11.88 -16.21 -6.80
C LEU A 78 -11.39 -15.12 -5.84
N TRP A 79 -12.27 -14.19 -5.44
CA TRP A 79 -11.88 -13.07 -4.58
C TRP A 79 -11.14 -13.49 -3.29
N PRO A 80 -11.47 -14.60 -2.59
CA PRO A 80 -10.81 -14.92 -1.33
C PRO A 80 -9.33 -15.26 -1.52
N TYR A 81 -8.96 -15.91 -2.62
CA TYR A 81 -7.57 -16.24 -2.91
C TYR A 81 -6.72 -14.99 -3.13
N PHE A 82 -7.25 -14.05 -3.92
CA PHE A 82 -6.63 -12.73 -4.11
C PHE A 82 -6.64 -11.91 -2.82
N GLY A 83 -7.68 -12.03 -1.99
CA GLY A 83 -7.79 -11.36 -0.70
C GLY A 83 -6.73 -11.83 0.31
N LEU A 84 -6.44 -13.14 0.35
CA LEU A 84 -5.37 -13.68 1.18
C LEU A 84 -4.00 -13.20 0.73
N VAL A 85 -3.69 -13.33 -0.58
CA VAL A 85 -2.40 -12.91 -1.14
C VAL A 85 -2.22 -11.40 -1.00
N GLY A 86 -3.17 -10.62 -1.52
CA GLY A 86 -3.11 -9.17 -1.50
C GLY A 86 -3.16 -8.60 -0.08
N GLY A 87 -3.96 -9.18 0.81
CA GLY A 87 -4.01 -8.76 2.20
C GLY A 87 -2.68 -8.99 2.92
N GLY A 88 -2.02 -10.14 2.66
CA GLY A 88 -0.68 -10.42 3.17
C GLY A 88 0.37 -9.46 2.64
N MET A 89 0.33 -9.15 1.34
CA MET A 89 1.23 -8.18 0.72
C MET A 89 1.06 -6.77 1.32
N TYR A 90 -0.17 -6.30 1.50
CA TYR A 90 -0.43 -4.98 2.12
C TYR A 90 -0.02 -4.93 3.59
N LEU A 91 -0.21 -6.01 4.34
CA LEU A 91 0.26 -6.09 5.72
C LEU A 91 1.78 -6.02 5.81
N TYR A 92 2.49 -6.77 4.96
CA TYR A 92 3.94 -6.71 4.87
C TYR A 92 4.43 -5.33 4.42
N PHE A 93 3.89 -4.80 3.34
CA PHE A 93 4.19 -3.47 2.80
C PHE A 93 4.03 -2.38 3.86
N ALA A 94 2.89 -2.36 4.56
CA ALA A 94 2.61 -1.44 5.64
C ALA A 94 3.64 -1.55 6.78
N GLY A 95 3.86 -2.77 7.28
CA GLY A 95 4.79 -3.03 8.38
C GLY A 95 6.22 -2.63 8.02
N ARG A 96 6.71 -3.07 6.85
CA ARG A 96 8.04 -2.72 6.32
C ARG A 96 8.18 -1.22 6.18
N GLY A 97 7.23 -0.56 5.54
CA GLY A 97 7.25 0.88 5.31
C GLY A 97 7.36 1.70 6.60
N ILE A 98 6.64 1.27 7.65
CA ILE A 98 6.70 1.88 8.99
C ILE A 98 8.07 1.63 9.65
N VAL A 99 8.50 0.36 9.72
CA VAL A 99 9.73 -0.03 10.44
C VAL A 99 10.97 0.59 9.80
N VAL A 100 11.09 0.59 8.47
CA VAL A 100 12.23 1.18 7.76
C VAL A 100 12.35 2.67 8.07
N ARG A 101 11.24 3.42 8.01
CA ARG A 101 11.21 4.85 8.33
C ARG A 101 11.63 5.12 9.78
N LEU A 102 11.10 4.36 10.73
CA LEU A 102 11.50 4.48 12.14
C LEU A 102 12.99 4.20 12.36
N VAL A 103 13.54 3.16 11.72
CA VAL A 103 14.97 2.81 11.83
C VAL A 103 15.84 3.90 11.21
N MET A 104 15.49 4.40 10.03
CA MET A 104 16.21 5.47 9.33
C MET A 104 16.21 6.76 10.16
N GLN A 105 15.06 7.15 10.74
CA GLN A 105 14.99 8.32 11.63
C GLN A 105 15.89 8.18 12.85
N ARG A 106 15.90 7.00 13.49
CA ARG A 106 16.79 6.73 14.64
C ARG A 106 18.28 6.82 14.28
N ARG A 107 18.61 6.70 13.00
CA ARG A 107 19.97 6.84 12.46
C ARG A 107 20.25 8.25 11.91
N GLY A 108 19.33 9.19 12.06
CA GLY A 108 19.50 10.57 11.57
C GLY A 108 19.34 10.73 10.06
N ILE A 109 18.83 9.71 9.36
CA ILE A 109 18.54 9.80 7.92
C ILE A 109 17.30 10.67 7.73
N ARG A 110 17.41 11.69 6.87
CA ARG A 110 16.31 12.60 6.55
C ARG A 110 15.33 11.90 5.61
N ILE A 111 14.11 11.67 6.08
CA ILE A 111 13.06 10.93 5.35
C ILE A 111 11.84 11.78 4.94
N GLY A 112 12.02 13.10 4.88
CA GLY A 112 10.99 14.05 4.49
C GLY A 112 10.56 14.97 5.63
N GLN A 113 9.49 15.72 5.40
CA GLN A 113 8.98 16.71 6.36
C GLN A 113 8.13 16.06 7.46
N PRO A 114 8.07 16.63 8.68
CA PRO A 114 7.26 16.05 9.76
C PRO A 114 5.77 15.92 9.45
N GLY A 115 5.21 16.84 8.66
CA GLY A 115 3.78 16.84 8.31
C GLY A 115 3.41 15.70 7.35
N THR A 116 4.17 15.55 6.27
CA THR A 116 3.99 14.51 5.26
C THR A 116 4.29 13.12 5.83
N LEU A 117 5.28 13.02 6.72
CA LEU A 117 5.62 11.77 7.39
C LEU A 117 4.48 11.24 8.29
N LYS A 118 3.76 12.11 8.99
CA LYS A 118 2.57 11.71 9.77
C LYS A 118 1.48 11.12 8.88
N LEU A 119 1.24 11.74 7.73
CA LEU A 119 0.30 11.21 6.74
C LEU A 119 0.75 9.85 6.21
N ALA A 120 2.03 9.69 5.90
CA ALA A 120 2.59 8.41 5.44
C ALA A 120 2.37 7.29 6.47
N TYR A 121 2.67 7.53 7.76
CA TYR A 121 2.39 6.56 8.82
C TYR A 121 0.89 6.25 8.96
N GLY A 122 0.02 7.25 8.80
CA GLY A 122 -1.42 7.06 8.80
C GLY A 122 -1.90 6.13 7.67
N PHE A 123 -1.46 6.40 6.43
CA PHE A 123 -1.81 5.58 5.28
C PHE A 123 -1.25 4.16 5.39
N LEU A 124 0.02 4.00 5.79
CA LEU A 124 0.61 2.66 5.99
C LEU A 124 -0.18 1.87 7.04
N THR A 125 -0.55 2.49 8.15
CA THR A 125 -1.37 1.83 9.19
C THR A 125 -2.73 1.41 8.63
N LEU A 126 -3.40 2.30 7.91
CA LEU A 126 -4.69 2.01 7.26
C LEU A 126 -4.57 0.84 6.29
N TYR A 127 -3.52 0.80 5.46
CA TYR A 127 -3.26 -0.28 4.52
C TYR A 127 -3.04 -1.62 5.22
N GLY A 128 -2.28 -1.63 6.33
CA GLY A 128 -2.11 -2.82 7.16
C GLY A 128 -3.44 -3.34 7.72
N LEU A 129 -4.30 -2.44 8.23
CA LEU A 129 -5.62 -2.81 8.76
C LEU A 129 -6.54 -3.36 7.67
N ILE A 130 -6.57 -2.74 6.49
CA ILE A 130 -7.32 -3.23 5.33
C ILE A 130 -6.84 -4.63 4.95
N GLY A 131 -5.52 -4.85 4.95
CA GLY A 131 -4.93 -6.17 4.68
C GLY A 131 -5.41 -7.23 5.68
N VAL A 132 -5.33 -6.94 6.98
CA VAL A 132 -5.78 -7.86 8.06
C VAL A 132 -7.27 -8.19 7.95
N VAL A 133 -8.12 -7.19 7.76
CA VAL A 133 -9.58 -7.41 7.64
C VAL A 133 -9.88 -8.24 6.40
N THR A 134 -9.19 -7.99 5.29
CA THR A 134 -9.40 -8.76 4.04
C THR A 134 -8.95 -10.22 4.20
N ILE A 135 -7.84 -10.47 4.89
CA ILE A 135 -7.41 -11.84 5.22
C ILE A 135 -8.48 -12.55 6.04
N ALA A 136 -8.99 -11.91 7.09
CA ALA A 136 -10.00 -12.50 7.96
C ALA A 136 -11.29 -12.82 7.19
N MET A 137 -11.76 -11.89 6.35
CA MET A 137 -12.93 -12.10 5.50
C MET A 137 -12.70 -13.22 4.49
N ALA A 138 -11.53 -13.28 3.85
CA ALA A 138 -11.20 -14.29 2.87
C ALA A 138 -11.14 -15.69 3.51
N ALA A 139 -10.51 -15.81 4.68
CA ALA A 139 -10.44 -17.06 5.44
C ALA A 139 -11.85 -17.54 5.84
N ALA A 140 -12.71 -16.63 6.32
CA ALA A 140 -14.09 -16.96 6.66
C ALA A 140 -14.89 -17.44 5.43
N ALA A 141 -14.73 -16.77 4.29
CA ALA A 141 -15.42 -17.13 3.05
C ALA A 141 -14.96 -18.47 2.45
N LEU A 142 -13.72 -18.88 2.68
CA LEU A 142 -13.22 -20.19 2.28
C LEU A 142 -13.63 -21.30 3.25
N SER A 143 -13.74 -20.98 4.55
CA SER A 143 -14.15 -21.96 5.59
C SER A 143 -15.66 -22.26 5.57
N ALA A 144 -16.46 -21.37 4.99
CA ALA A 144 -17.91 -21.54 4.84
C ALA A 144 -18.32 -22.32 3.58
N ARG A 145 -17.36 -22.84 2.81
CA ARG A 145 -17.58 -23.71 1.64
C ARG A 145 -17.34 -25.16 2.01
#